data_AF-A0A963LB01-F1
#
_entry.id   AF-A0A963LB01-F1
#
_cell.length_a   1.000
_cell.length_b   1.000
_cell.length_c   1.000
_cell.angle_alpha   90.00
_cell.angle_beta   90.00
_cell.angle_gamma   90.00
#
_symmetry.space_group_name_H-M   'P 1'
#
loop_
_entity.id
_entity.type
_entity.pdbx_description
1 polymer ?
#
loop_
_entity_poly.entity_id
_entity_poly.type
_entity_poly.pdbx_seq_one_letter_code
_entity_poly.pdbx_strand_id
1 'polypeptide(L)'
;MKIRTAIATLATLCSAAAFAAGPDYLFVDRSSETLIDAATAKSMFSEATTKRLAKLYPPNIWGFATQVEGGITSNATCVVTARVMLLPRNNPRNTKLLLFRPDKMATAFDARPQSTEQQCRDLAKAKLHEAIDALTFALAPN
;
A
#
# COMPACT_ATOMS: atom_id res chain seq x y z
N MET A 1 40.58 -47.82 28.39
CA MET A 1 39.21 -47.27 28.37
C MET A 1 39.28 -45.82 28.83
N LYS A 2 39.02 -44.87 27.92
CA LYS A 2 39.14 -43.42 28.15
C LYS A 2 37.78 -42.84 28.52
N ILE A 3 37.75 -42.06 29.60
CA ILE A 3 36.58 -41.44 30.20
C ILE A 3 36.52 -39.97 29.76
N ARG A 4 35.35 -39.61 29.22
CA ARG A 4 34.61 -38.33 29.30
C ARG A 4 35.37 -37.02 29.07
N THR A 5 35.01 -36.32 28.00
CA THR A 5 34.72 -34.87 28.04
C THR A 5 34.05 -34.41 26.75
N ALA A 6 33.21 -33.38 26.88
CA ALA A 6 32.59 -32.58 25.82
C ALA A 6 31.34 -33.24 25.17
N ILE A 7 30.20 -32.58 24.94
CA ILE A 7 29.89 -31.16 24.75
C ILE A 7 28.42 -30.95 25.19
N ALA A 8 28.16 -30.04 26.12
CA ALA A 8 26.83 -29.49 26.37
C ALA A 8 26.74 -28.16 25.60
N THR A 9 26.32 -28.20 24.35
CA THR A 9 26.04 -27.00 23.55
C THR A 9 24.54 -26.76 23.52
N LEU A 10 24.14 -25.75 24.28
CA LEU A 10 22.98 -24.88 24.11
C LEU A 10 22.15 -25.15 22.84
N ALA A 11 21.01 -25.80 23.02
CA ALA A 11 19.88 -25.65 22.11
C ALA A 11 19.24 -24.27 22.38
N THR A 12 19.81 -23.21 21.82
CA THR A 12 19.16 -21.90 21.76
C THR A 12 17.90 -22.05 20.91
N LEU A 13 16.76 -22.08 21.58
CA LEU A 13 15.43 -21.94 21.00
C LEU A 13 15.35 -20.60 20.25
N CYS A 14 15.63 -20.60 18.96
CA CYS A 14 15.15 -19.55 18.07
C CYS A 14 13.63 -19.74 17.90
N SER A 15 12.86 -19.28 18.88
CA SER A 15 11.44 -18.96 18.68
C SER A 15 11.37 -17.78 17.73
N ALA A 16 11.45 -18.05 16.43
CA ALA A 16 11.07 -17.07 15.43
C ALA A 16 9.59 -16.74 15.68
N ALA A 17 9.34 -15.51 16.14
CA ALA A 17 8.00 -14.96 16.17
C ALA A 17 7.48 -14.98 14.73
N ALA A 18 6.69 -16.00 14.40
CA ALA A 18 5.97 -16.07 13.15
C ALA A 18 4.89 -14.98 13.20
N PHE A 19 5.26 -13.77 12.80
CA PHE A 19 4.28 -12.74 12.50
C PHE A 19 3.43 -13.28 11.35
N ALA A 20 2.19 -13.66 11.67
CA ALA A 20 1.23 -14.09 10.68
C ALA A 20 1.18 -13.05 9.56
N ALA A 21 1.49 -13.46 8.34
CA ALA A 21 1.50 -12.60 7.18
C ALA A 21 0.17 -11.83 7.10
N GLY A 22 0.27 -10.53 6.84
CA GLY A 22 -0.90 -9.68 6.66
C GLY A 22 -1.79 -10.16 5.51
N PRO A 23 -3.03 -9.66 5.42
CA PRO A 23 -3.92 -9.98 4.31
C PRO A 23 -3.26 -9.66 2.95
N ASP A 24 -3.22 -10.64 2.04
CA ASP A 24 -2.60 -10.49 0.72
C ASP A 24 -3.60 -9.98 -0.32
N TYR A 25 -3.76 -8.66 -0.38
CA TYR A 25 -4.59 -8.01 -1.40
C TYR A 25 -3.85 -7.86 -2.73
N LEU A 26 -4.59 -8.05 -3.82
CA LEU A 26 -4.11 -7.62 -5.13
C LEU A 26 -4.03 -6.09 -5.15
N PHE A 27 -2.84 -5.59 -5.47
CA PHE A 27 -2.55 -4.16 -5.57
C PHE A 27 -2.16 -3.80 -7.00
N VAL A 28 -2.77 -2.76 -7.56
CA VAL A 28 -2.46 -2.25 -8.90
C VAL A 28 -2.14 -0.77 -8.81
N ASP A 29 -0.87 -0.41 -9.03
CA ASP A 29 -0.48 0.98 -9.17
C ASP A 29 -0.60 1.44 -10.63
N ARG A 30 -1.15 2.64 -10.82
CA ARG A 30 -1.27 3.36 -12.11
C ARG A 30 -0.72 4.78 -11.98
N SER A 31 0.22 4.98 -11.08
CA SER A 31 0.79 6.30 -10.81
C SER A 31 1.82 6.67 -11.88
N SER A 32 2.09 7.97 -12.00
CA SER A 32 3.22 8.45 -12.79
C SER A 32 4.52 8.07 -12.08
N GLU A 33 5.39 7.31 -12.75
CA GLU A 33 6.69 6.86 -12.21
C GLU A 33 7.61 8.03 -11.81
N THR A 34 7.41 9.21 -12.41
CA THR A 34 8.13 10.43 -12.05
C THR A 34 7.78 10.98 -10.67
N LEU A 35 6.60 10.63 -10.14
CA LEU A 35 6.07 11.10 -8.86
C LEU A 35 6.23 10.04 -7.77
N ILE A 36 5.91 8.78 -8.08
CA ILE A 36 6.00 7.67 -7.15
C ILE A 36 6.12 6.34 -7.90
N ASP A 37 6.97 5.45 -7.41
CA ASP A 37 7.08 4.10 -7.94
C ASP A 37 6.06 3.16 -7.29
N ALA A 38 5.70 2.09 -8.01
CA ALA A 38 4.70 1.12 -7.57
C ALA A 38 5.07 0.41 -6.26
N ALA A 39 6.36 0.22 -5.95
CA ALA A 39 6.79 -0.44 -4.73
C ALA A 39 6.56 0.47 -3.51
N THR A 40 6.91 1.76 -3.62
CA THR A 40 6.61 2.78 -2.61
C THR A 40 5.10 2.93 -2.41
N ALA A 41 4.31 3.02 -3.49
CA ALA A 41 2.86 3.13 -3.37
C ALA A 41 2.24 1.91 -2.64
N LYS A 42 2.73 0.70 -2.95
CA LYS A 42 2.28 -0.53 -2.28
C LYS A 42 2.69 -0.60 -0.81
N SER A 43 3.91 -0.18 -0.46
CA SER A 43 4.36 -0.22 0.94
C SER A 43 3.53 0.67 1.84
N MET A 44 3.08 1.83 1.33
CA MET A 44 2.19 2.76 2.05
C MET A 44 0.82 2.14 2.40
N PHE A 45 0.41 1.08 1.70
CA PHE A 45 -0.84 0.37 1.95
C PHE A 45 -0.75 -0.72 3.01
N SER A 46 0.45 -1.25 3.25
CA SER A 46 0.64 -2.38 4.16
C SER A 46 0.26 -2.05 5.61
N GLU A 47 0.41 -0.79 6.01
CA GLU A 47 0.04 -0.31 7.35
C GLU A 47 -1.48 -0.16 7.52
N ALA A 48 -2.19 0.23 6.46
CA ALA A 48 -3.64 0.42 6.46
C ALA A 48 -4.44 -0.90 6.43
N THR A 49 -3.81 -1.99 5.99
CA THR A 49 -4.47 -3.25 5.70
C THR A 49 -4.56 -4.15 6.93
N THR A 50 -5.57 -3.90 7.77
CA THR A 50 -5.77 -4.67 9.01
C THR A 50 -6.52 -5.99 8.82
N LYS A 51 -6.39 -6.92 9.77
CA LYS A 51 -7.21 -8.15 9.82
C LYS A 51 -8.72 -7.86 9.90
N ARG A 52 -9.10 -6.74 10.53
CA ARG A 52 -10.51 -6.29 10.62
C ARG A 52 -11.03 -5.90 9.25
N LEU A 53 -10.23 -5.16 8.47
CA LEU A 53 -10.57 -4.79 7.10
C LEU A 53 -10.72 -6.04 6.21
N ALA A 54 -9.81 -7.02 6.33
CA ALA A 54 -9.88 -8.27 5.60
C ALA A 54 -11.10 -9.14 5.90
N LYS A 55 -11.71 -8.97 7.08
CA LYS A 55 -12.98 -9.63 7.40
C LYS A 55 -14.16 -9.01 6.65
N LEU A 56 -14.17 -7.69 6.49
CA LEU A 56 -15.25 -6.95 5.81
C LEU A 56 -15.08 -6.97 4.28
N TYR A 57 -13.84 -6.89 3.81
CA TYR A 57 -13.47 -6.85 2.40
C TYR A 57 -12.46 -7.96 2.09
N PRO A 58 -12.90 -9.22 1.91
CA PRO A 58 -11.99 -10.35 1.71
C PRO A 58 -11.04 -10.18 0.49
N PRO A 59 -9.73 -10.48 0.60
CA PRO A 59 -8.75 -10.30 -0.50
C PRO A 59 -8.98 -11.16 -1.76
N ASN A 60 -9.79 -12.22 -1.65
CA ASN A 60 -10.21 -13.03 -2.80
C ASN A 60 -11.34 -12.38 -3.61
N ILE A 61 -12.03 -11.38 -3.04
CA ILE A 61 -13.13 -10.63 -3.68
C ILE A 61 -12.68 -9.20 -4.00
N TRP A 62 -11.79 -8.64 -3.20
CA TRP A 62 -11.41 -7.23 -3.27
C TRP A 62 -9.90 -7.05 -3.48
N GLY A 63 -9.53 -5.89 -4.02
CA GLY A 63 -8.17 -5.41 -4.10
C GLY A 63 -8.13 -3.89 -4.12
N PHE A 64 -6.93 -3.34 -4.18
CA PHE A 64 -6.71 -1.91 -4.14
C PHE A 64 -6.01 -1.43 -5.39
N ALA A 65 -6.32 -0.20 -5.81
CA ALA A 65 -5.57 0.49 -6.84
C ALA A 65 -5.23 1.91 -6.42
N THR A 66 -4.05 2.36 -6.84
CA THR A 66 -3.55 3.72 -6.64
C THR A 66 -3.29 4.38 -7.96
N GLN A 67 -3.51 5.69 -8.01
CA GLN A 67 -3.24 6.52 -9.16
C GLN A 67 -2.80 7.90 -8.67
N VAL A 68 -1.51 8.18 -8.75
CA VAL A 68 -0.95 9.50 -8.49
C VAL A 68 -0.57 10.15 -9.82
N GLU A 69 -1.24 11.26 -10.13
CA GLU A 69 -1.07 12.03 -11.36
C GLU A 69 -0.64 13.46 -11.04
N GLY A 70 -0.05 14.11 -12.05
CA GLY A 70 0.37 15.49 -11.99
C GLY A 70 1.83 15.67 -12.39
N GLY A 71 2.49 16.67 -11.81
CA GLY A 71 3.87 17.02 -12.13
C GLY A 71 4.14 18.51 -11.95
N ILE A 72 5.36 18.91 -12.30
CA ILE A 72 5.77 20.31 -12.28
C ILE A 72 5.35 20.98 -13.58
N THR A 73 4.59 22.07 -13.46
CA THR A 73 4.18 22.92 -14.58
C THR A 73 5.31 23.85 -15.03
N SER A 74 5.15 24.51 -16.18
CA SER A 74 6.09 25.51 -16.70
C SER A 74 6.37 26.67 -15.73
N ASN A 75 5.45 26.93 -14.79
CA ASN A 75 5.57 28.01 -13.80
C ASN A 75 6.21 27.53 -12.49
N ALA A 76 6.89 26.39 -12.51
CA ALA A 76 7.48 25.74 -11.33
C ALA A 76 6.46 25.38 -10.23
N THR A 77 5.17 25.28 -10.55
CA THR A 77 4.16 24.79 -9.61
C THR A 77 4.03 23.28 -9.76
N CYS A 78 4.26 22.54 -8.69
CA CYS A 78 3.93 21.12 -8.61
C CYS A 78 2.43 20.97 -8.35
N VAL A 79 1.73 20.20 -9.17
CA VAL A 79 0.33 19.84 -8.97
C VAL A 79 0.26 18.32 -8.81
N VAL A 80 -0.45 17.84 -7.80
CA VAL A 80 -0.57 16.42 -7.47
C VAL A 80 -2.03 16.08 -7.21
N THR A 81 -2.51 15.02 -7.85
CA THR A 81 -3.77 14.35 -7.52
C THR A 81 -3.47 12.91 -7.17
N ALA A 82 -3.79 12.47 -5.97
CA ALA A 82 -3.66 11.08 -5.55
C ALA A 82 -5.04 10.46 -5.35
N ARG A 83 -5.27 9.32 -5.99
CA ARG A 83 -6.52 8.55 -5.88
C ARG A 83 -6.21 7.15 -5.38
N VAL A 84 -7.10 6.67 -4.52
CA VAL A 84 -7.03 5.33 -3.95
C VAL A 84 -8.41 4.70 -4.01
N MET A 85 -8.47 3.46 -4.48
CA MET A 85 -9.71 2.78 -4.80
C MET A 85 -9.74 1.36 -4.21
N LEU A 86 -10.88 1.00 -3.62
CA LEU A 86 -11.25 -0.39 -3.37
C LEU A 86 -12.00 -0.92 -4.59
N LEU A 87 -11.45 -1.94 -5.23
CA LEU A 87 -11.96 -2.52 -6.47
C LEU A 87 -12.38 -3.98 -6.27
N PRO A 88 -13.50 -4.41 -6.87
CA PRO A 88 -13.84 -5.83 -6.94
C PRO A 88 -12.90 -6.55 -7.90
N ARG A 89 -12.51 -7.77 -7.53
CA ARG A 89 -11.75 -8.67 -8.40
C ARG A 89 -12.67 -9.27 -9.46
N ASN A 90 -12.14 -9.43 -10.67
CA ASN A 90 -12.81 -10.24 -11.69
C ASN A 90 -12.77 -11.71 -11.25
N ASN A 91 -13.92 -12.37 -11.08
CA ASN A 91 -14.04 -13.77 -10.66
C ASN A 91 -14.28 -14.64 -11.92
N PRO A 92 -13.54 -15.76 -12.15
CA PRO A 92 -13.50 -16.92 -11.26
C PRO A 92 -12.07 -17.33 -10.85
N ARG A 93 -11.80 -17.26 -9.54
CA ARG A 93 -10.71 -17.90 -8.76
C ARG A 93 -9.22 -17.65 -9.09
N ASN A 94 -8.80 -17.11 -10.22
CA ASN A 94 -7.34 -16.97 -10.48
C ASN A 94 -6.88 -15.77 -11.30
N THR A 95 -7.77 -14.84 -11.65
CA THR A 95 -7.36 -13.65 -12.37
C THR A 95 -6.76 -12.62 -11.42
N LYS A 96 -5.53 -12.16 -11.74
CA LYS A 96 -4.88 -10.98 -11.14
C LYS A 96 -5.46 -9.69 -11.73
N LEU A 97 -6.78 -9.62 -11.84
CA LEU A 97 -7.48 -8.53 -12.49
C LEU A 97 -8.46 -7.88 -11.51
N LEU A 98 -8.33 -6.55 -11.38
CA LEU A 98 -9.30 -5.70 -10.72
C LEU A 98 -10.24 -5.12 -11.78
N LEU A 99 -11.54 -5.19 -11.52
CA LEU A 99 -12.52 -4.49 -12.33
C LEU A 99 -12.49 -3.03 -11.91
N PHE A 100 -12.26 -2.12 -12.87
CA PHE A 100 -12.22 -0.69 -12.60
C PHE A 100 -13.63 -0.11 -12.42
N ARG A 101 -14.27 -0.55 -11.33
CA ARG A 101 -15.57 -0.09 -10.83
C ARG A 101 -15.44 0.05 -9.31
N PRO A 102 -14.94 1.19 -8.83
CA PRO A 102 -14.68 1.40 -7.40
C PRO A 102 -15.95 1.27 -6.56
N ASP A 103 -15.86 0.50 -5.48
CA ASP A 103 -16.90 0.45 -4.46
C ASP A 103 -16.76 1.64 -3.50
N LYS A 104 -15.52 1.89 -3.09
CA LYS A 104 -15.10 3.09 -2.37
C LYS A 104 -13.87 3.68 -3.03
N MET A 105 -13.76 4.99 -2.95
CA MET A 105 -12.58 5.73 -3.38
C MET A 105 -12.37 6.94 -2.49
N ALA A 106 -11.12 7.36 -2.38
CA ALA A 106 -10.73 8.62 -1.81
C ALA A 106 -9.76 9.33 -2.75
N THR A 107 -9.81 10.66 -2.75
CA THR A 107 -8.94 11.51 -3.55
C THR A 107 -8.38 12.60 -2.66
N ALA A 108 -7.08 12.83 -2.76
CA ALA A 108 -6.41 13.98 -2.17
C ALA A 108 -5.72 14.77 -3.28
N PHE A 109 -5.73 16.09 -3.15
CA PHE A 109 -5.19 17.01 -4.14
C PHE A 109 -4.40 18.10 -3.44
N ASP A 110 -3.31 18.55 -4.08
CA ASP A 110 -2.61 19.74 -3.66
C ASP A 110 -1.78 20.34 -4.80
N ALA A 111 -1.44 21.61 -4.63
CA ALA A 111 -0.55 22.33 -5.52
C ALA A 111 0.41 23.19 -4.73
N ARG A 112 1.71 23.09 -5.06
CA ARG A 112 2.77 23.84 -4.40
C ARG A 112 3.59 24.66 -5.41
N PRO A 113 3.60 26.00 -5.31
CA PRO A 113 4.42 26.84 -6.18
C PRO A 113 5.91 26.67 -5.86
N GLN A 114 6.77 27.03 -6.82
CA GLN A 114 8.24 27.02 -6.68
C GLN A 114 8.80 25.68 -6.18
N SER A 115 8.26 24.58 -6.70
CA SER A 115 8.63 23.23 -6.26
C SER A 115 9.78 22.67 -7.10
N THR A 116 10.74 22.04 -6.42
CA THR A 116 11.70 21.13 -7.06
C THR A 116 11.05 19.77 -7.33
N GLU A 117 11.67 18.95 -8.17
CA GLU A 117 11.20 17.58 -8.41
C GLU A 117 11.06 16.76 -7.11
N GLN A 118 12.04 16.90 -6.21
CA GLN A 118 12.00 16.17 -4.95
C GLN A 118 10.83 16.63 -4.08
N GLN A 119 10.59 17.93 -3.99
CA GLN A 119 9.43 18.47 -3.27
C GLN A 119 8.10 18.02 -3.89
N CYS A 120 8.08 17.82 -5.21
CA CYS A 120 6.90 17.32 -5.90
C CYS A 120 6.65 15.82 -5.62
N ARG A 121 7.72 15.00 -5.56
CA ARG A 121 7.65 13.60 -5.11
C ARG A 121 7.23 13.48 -3.65
N ASP A 122 7.71 14.37 -2.79
CA ASP A 122 7.33 14.39 -1.38
C ASP A 122 5.85 14.79 -1.23
N LEU A 123 5.37 15.75 -2.03
CA LEU A 123 3.94 16.10 -2.10
C LEU A 123 3.09 14.94 -2.61
N ALA A 124 3.55 14.22 -3.63
CA ALA A 124 2.91 13.00 -4.15
C ALA A 124 2.72 11.94 -3.06
N LYS A 125 3.78 11.66 -2.28
CA LYS A 125 3.70 10.74 -1.13
C LYS A 125 2.73 11.24 -0.08
N ALA A 126 2.81 12.52 0.30
CA ALA A 126 1.91 13.09 1.30
C ALA A 126 0.43 12.95 0.89
N LYS A 127 0.10 13.24 -0.37
CA LYS A 127 -1.28 13.13 -0.86
C LYS A 127 -1.73 11.70 -1.05
N LEU A 128 -0.83 10.79 -1.44
CA LEU A 128 -1.16 9.37 -1.44
C LEU A 128 -1.50 8.88 -0.03
N HIS A 129 -0.71 9.26 0.98
CA HIS A 129 -0.98 8.90 2.38
C HIS A 129 -2.35 9.43 2.84
N GLU A 130 -2.63 10.71 2.59
CA GLU A 130 -3.92 11.33 2.93
C GLU A 130 -5.11 10.60 2.27
N ALA A 131 -4.98 10.21 1.00
CA ALA A 131 -6.02 9.45 0.32
C ALA A 131 -6.16 8.01 0.87
N ILE A 132 -5.07 7.37 1.31
CA ILE A 132 -5.12 6.05 1.97
C ILE A 132 -5.85 6.17 3.31
N ASP A 133 -5.55 7.17 4.12
CA ASP A 133 -6.21 7.42 5.41
C ASP A 133 -7.70 7.65 5.22
N ALA A 134 -8.07 8.50 4.27
CA ALA A 134 -9.46 8.79 3.95
C ALA A 134 -10.23 7.55 3.46
N LEU A 135 -9.63 6.72 2.61
CA LEU A 135 -10.25 5.47 2.17
C LEU A 135 -10.41 4.50 3.34
N THR A 136 -9.37 4.33 4.15
CA THR A 136 -9.37 3.38 5.28
C THR A 136 -10.42 3.78 6.32
N PHE A 137 -10.55 5.09 6.57
CA PHE A 137 -11.62 5.64 7.40
C PHE A 137 -13.00 5.33 6.80
N ALA A 138 -13.20 5.54 5.51
CA ALA A 138 -14.48 5.25 4.83
C ALA A 138 -14.83 3.74 4.80
N LEU A 139 -13.84 2.87 4.94
CA LEU A 139 -14.01 1.41 5.00
C LEU A 139 -14.18 0.88 6.43
N ALA A 140 -13.91 1.70 7.45
CA ALA A 140 -14.12 1.32 8.83
C ALA A 140 -15.62 1.11 9.09
N PRO A 141 -16.01 0.05 9.84
CA PRO A 141 -17.40 -0.14 10.23
C PRO A 141 -17.78 0.96 11.24
N ASN A 142 -18.87 1.68 10.94
CA ASN A 142 -19.51 2.61 11.88
C ASN A 142 -20.09 1.88 13.09
#